data_AF-A0A6M0H210-F1
#
_entry.id   AF-A0A6M0H210-F1
#
_cell.length_a   1.000
_cell.length_b   1.000
_cell.length_c   1.000
_cell.angle_alpha   90.00
_cell.angle_beta   90.00
_cell.angle_gamma   90.00
#
_symmetry.space_group_name_H-M   'P 1'
#
loop_
_entity.id
_entity.type
_entity.pdbx_description
1 polymer ?
#
loop_
_entity_poly.entity_id
_entity_poly.type
_entity_poly.pdbx_seq_one_letter_code
_entity_poly.pdbx_strand_id
1 'polypeptide(L)'
;MENWEKKREFIEANNFAQCGKETDRRISEENHKGNYFSLRDEFAKDRDRIIFSRAFRRLEHKAQIYSHQKGDHFRTRLTHTLEVAQIARKIARNLNLNEALAEAIALGHDIGHTPFGHQGERTLDDLMIGKDTLSNRIHPSINYGGFKHNFHSLKILDELEVKFKETRGMNLTWQVMEGILKHTKTKRDGNNWPLNRFIQDEMFLKECMELPFSFTLEGQIVNVSDEIAQRQHDIDDGVKDNDLNISYESIAIKIYKKVNEILEHYEKNKAFNYISNDSIEILITLKNNIKENLALDKINKSIFNAKESNNIETSMTILENIYNNDFDKSFGENGDIKDYSESFKINQLTRDVIDFFITDVTTNSMNNILKKGFNVKVEINNRIYFKEKLVDFSYYGKQLDEAIEEYIKAKILNSYNVNRFDGNSRYIIKQLFKAYYANPRQMPKHNLERLQSNVKKICSDIYNIKILFNRKKIEIKDISFNNDKKGIIESYTNLLKFKLEKMELLDFNDNVIDDKESLLEEIAEFQIEEKKLENLTEKERYIYTLKELRYYYLSTICDYIAGMTDNYAIDEFKKLYNGLNI
;
A
#
# COMPACT_ATOMS: atom_id res chain seq x y z
N MET A 1 16.83 27.22 18.34
CA MET A 1 16.53 27.55 16.92
C MET A 1 17.78 27.86 16.10
N GLU A 2 18.79 28.61 16.60
CA GLU A 2 20.03 28.94 15.85
C GLU A 2 20.82 27.75 15.27
N ASN A 3 20.67 26.54 15.83
CA ASN A 3 21.32 25.32 15.32
C ASN A 3 20.47 24.60 14.23
N TRP A 4 19.14 24.70 14.27
CA TRP A 4 18.29 23.94 13.34
C TRP A 4 18.34 24.51 11.92
N GLU A 5 18.28 25.83 11.79
CA GLU A 5 18.31 26.46 10.46
C GLU A 5 19.64 26.21 9.75
N LYS A 6 20.77 26.27 10.47
CA LYS A 6 22.08 25.89 9.91
C LYS A 6 22.14 24.45 9.40
N LYS A 7 21.45 23.52 10.07
CA LYS A 7 21.33 22.13 9.60
C LYS A 7 20.49 22.05 8.33
N ARG A 8 19.42 22.85 8.21
CA ARG A 8 18.61 22.94 6.97
C ARG A 8 19.38 23.57 5.81
N GLU A 9 20.14 24.64 6.09
CA GLU A 9 21.05 25.27 5.12
C GLU A 9 22.10 24.29 4.62
N PHE A 10 22.62 23.39 5.47
CA PHE A 10 23.54 22.34 5.04
C PHE A 10 22.89 21.39 4.00
N ILE A 11 21.64 20.99 4.20
CA ILE A 11 20.93 20.13 3.23
C ILE A 11 20.76 20.84 1.89
N GLU A 12 20.43 22.13 1.92
CA GLU A 12 20.28 22.97 0.73
C GLU A 12 21.61 23.14 -0.01
N ALA A 13 22.66 23.55 0.71
CA ALA A 13 23.99 23.79 0.16
C ALA A 13 24.61 22.54 -0.50
N ASN A 14 24.21 21.34 -0.04
CA ASN A 14 24.68 20.07 -0.60
C ASN A 14 23.72 19.46 -1.63
N ASN A 15 22.64 20.16 -2.01
CA ASN A 15 21.64 19.72 -2.98
C ASN A 15 21.12 18.31 -2.68
N PHE A 16 20.65 18.05 -1.46
CA PHE A 16 20.13 16.72 -1.09
C PHE A 16 18.68 16.49 -1.50
N ALA A 17 17.90 17.57 -1.65
CA ALA A 17 16.53 17.52 -2.15
C ALA A 17 16.51 17.14 -3.64
N GLN A 18 15.53 16.33 -4.04
CA GLN A 18 15.31 16.05 -5.45
C GLN A 18 14.74 17.27 -6.19
N CYS A 19 15.13 17.41 -7.46
CA CYS A 19 14.64 18.45 -8.36
C CYS A 19 14.05 17.78 -9.60
N GLY A 20 12.76 17.98 -9.84
CA GLY A 20 12.05 17.35 -10.95
C GLY A 20 12.31 18.06 -12.27
N LYS A 21 12.56 17.28 -13.33
CA LYS A 21 12.77 17.76 -14.71
C LYS A 21 11.78 17.09 -15.65
N GLU A 22 11.44 17.73 -16.77
CA GLU A 22 10.50 17.14 -17.73
C GLU A 22 11.01 15.78 -18.27
N THR A 23 12.34 15.67 -18.44
CA THR A 23 13.05 14.44 -18.84
C THR A 23 12.97 13.30 -17.81
N ASP A 24 12.39 13.55 -16.63
CA ASP A 24 12.11 12.51 -15.64
C ASP A 24 10.82 11.74 -15.95
N ARG A 25 10.05 12.16 -16.96
CA ARG A 25 8.88 11.45 -17.46
C ARG A 25 9.26 10.50 -18.59
N ARG A 26 8.48 9.44 -18.77
CA ARG A 26 8.67 8.49 -19.88
C ARG A 26 8.49 9.17 -21.23
N ILE A 27 7.47 10.01 -21.35
CA ILE A 27 7.17 10.76 -22.58
C ILE A 27 7.35 12.24 -22.25
N SER A 28 8.32 12.89 -22.90
CA SER A 28 8.43 14.35 -22.85
C SER A 28 7.16 14.92 -23.46
N GLU A 29 6.50 15.79 -22.73
CA GLU A 29 5.32 16.47 -23.24
C GLU A 29 5.85 17.64 -24.05
N GLU A 30 6.15 17.40 -25.34
CA GLU A 30 6.61 18.43 -26.27
C GLU A 30 5.80 19.69 -25.99
N ASN A 31 6.51 20.71 -25.47
CA ASN A 31 5.93 21.97 -25.05
C ASN A 31 4.79 22.34 -26.00
N HIS A 32 3.58 22.52 -25.46
CA HIS A 32 2.61 23.36 -26.13
C HIS A 32 3.41 24.54 -26.71
N LYS A 33 3.34 24.74 -28.03
CA LYS A 33 4.21 25.63 -28.82
C LYS A 33 4.15 27.13 -28.44
N GLY A 34 3.79 27.48 -27.20
CA GLY A 34 4.00 28.77 -26.59
C GLY A 34 4.80 28.60 -25.30
N ASN A 35 5.80 29.46 -25.09
CA ASN A 35 6.52 29.67 -23.84
C ASN A 35 5.57 30.06 -22.69
N TYR A 36 4.74 29.14 -22.22
CA TYR A 36 3.96 29.34 -21.01
C TYR A 36 4.79 28.88 -19.82
N PHE A 37 5.23 29.85 -19.02
CA PHE A 37 5.86 29.59 -17.73
C PHE A 37 4.87 28.81 -16.84
N SER A 38 5.20 27.56 -16.50
CA SER A 38 4.45 26.79 -15.51
C SER A 38 4.91 27.19 -14.12
N LEU A 39 4.00 27.72 -13.30
CA LEU A 39 4.24 28.01 -11.88
C LEU A 39 4.38 26.74 -11.02
N ARG A 40 4.10 25.56 -11.58
CA ARG A 40 4.21 24.25 -10.91
C ARG A 40 5.46 23.53 -11.39
N ASP A 41 6.23 22.99 -10.46
CA ASP A 41 7.29 22.03 -10.74
C ASP A 41 6.72 20.67 -11.20
N GLU A 42 7.60 19.77 -11.64
CA GLU A 42 7.18 18.47 -12.19
C GLU A 42 6.52 17.55 -11.16
N PHE A 43 6.92 17.63 -9.89
CA PHE A 43 6.33 16.81 -8.83
C PHE A 43 4.96 17.32 -8.41
N ALA A 44 4.73 18.63 -8.41
CA ALA A 44 3.42 19.22 -8.21
C ALA A 44 2.46 18.86 -9.37
N LYS A 45 2.96 18.77 -10.61
CA LYS A 45 2.18 18.23 -11.73
C LYS A 45 1.80 16.76 -11.49
N ASP A 46 2.72 15.94 -10.98
CA ASP A 46 2.45 14.53 -10.66
C ASP A 46 1.42 14.37 -9.55
N ARG A 47 1.57 15.14 -8.47
CA ARG A 47 0.59 15.23 -7.40
C ARG A 47 -0.82 15.51 -7.94
N ASP A 48 -0.95 16.54 -8.77
CA ASP A 48 -2.24 16.92 -9.32
C ASP A 48 -2.82 15.81 -10.21
N ARG A 49 -1.98 15.18 -11.05
CA ARG A 49 -2.38 14.01 -11.88
C ARG A 49 -2.97 12.90 -11.01
N ILE A 50 -2.27 12.53 -9.93
CA ILE A 50 -2.68 11.50 -8.98
C ILE A 50 -4.03 11.87 -8.34
N ILE A 51 -4.15 13.06 -7.76
CA ILE A 51 -5.38 13.53 -7.09
C ILE A 51 -6.58 13.46 -8.01
N PHE A 52 -6.44 13.90 -9.27
CA PHE A 52 -7.56 13.91 -10.21
C PHE A 52 -7.90 12.53 -10.77
N SER A 53 -7.08 11.50 -10.58
CA SER A 53 -7.30 10.16 -11.14
C SER A 53 -8.62 9.52 -10.66
N ARG A 54 -9.16 8.57 -11.43
CA ARG A 54 -10.33 7.81 -10.93
C ARG A 54 -9.90 6.87 -9.79
N ALA A 55 -8.69 6.31 -9.88
CA ALA A 55 -8.15 5.42 -8.87
C ALA A 55 -7.98 6.07 -7.49
N PHE A 56 -7.48 7.30 -7.42
CA PHE A 56 -7.41 8.05 -6.16
C PHE A 56 -8.80 8.30 -5.55
N ARG A 57 -9.79 8.69 -6.37
CA ARG A 57 -11.19 8.83 -5.90
C ARG A 57 -11.78 7.54 -5.33
N ARG A 58 -11.39 6.37 -5.86
CA ARG A 58 -11.87 5.07 -5.34
C ARG A 58 -11.35 4.76 -3.95
N LEU A 59 -10.29 5.43 -3.47
CA LEU A 59 -9.79 5.25 -2.10
C LEU A 59 -10.81 5.67 -1.03
N GLU A 60 -11.73 6.58 -1.36
CA GLU A 60 -12.84 7.01 -0.49
C GLU A 60 -13.76 5.84 -0.09
N HIS A 61 -13.84 4.79 -0.91
CA HIS A 61 -14.74 3.67 -0.70
C HIS A 61 -13.98 2.34 -0.55
N LYS A 62 -12.71 2.41 -0.12
CA LYS A 62 -11.89 1.24 0.25
C LYS A 62 -11.54 1.31 1.72
N ALA A 63 -11.83 0.24 2.45
CA ALA A 63 -11.42 0.11 3.84
C ALA A 63 -9.90 -0.03 3.94
N GLN A 64 -9.34 0.59 4.98
CA GLN A 64 -7.92 0.49 5.30
C GLN A 64 -7.62 -0.82 6.06
N ILE A 65 -8.32 -1.06 7.18
CA ILE A 65 -8.05 -2.19 8.09
C ILE A 65 -9.31 -3.04 8.34
N TYR A 66 -10.47 -2.43 8.66
CA TYR A 66 -11.71 -3.17 8.97
C TYR A 66 -12.96 -2.58 8.34
N SER A 67 -13.84 -3.46 7.85
CA SER A 67 -15.22 -3.12 7.49
C SER A 67 -16.16 -3.91 8.41
N HIS A 68 -16.50 -3.36 9.58
CA HIS A 68 -17.72 -3.75 10.32
C HIS A 68 -18.41 -2.60 11.05
N GLN A 69 -17.87 -1.37 11.06
CA GLN A 69 -18.57 -0.24 11.65
C GLN A 69 -19.47 0.45 10.62
N LYS A 70 -20.77 0.20 10.73
CA LYS A 70 -21.80 1.12 10.21
C LYS A 70 -21.76 2.38 11.08
N GLY A 71 -21.21 3.48 10.56
CA GLY A 71 -21.19 4.77 11.24
C GLY A 71 -20.60 5.86 10.35
N ASP A 72 -20.79 7.13 10.71
CA ASP A 72 -20.49 8.29 9.84
C ASP A 72 -19.01 8.71 9.83
N HIS A 73 -18.16 8.08 10.66
CA HIS A 73 -16.76 8.48 10.88
C HIS A 73 -15.74 7.37 10.62
N PHE A 74 -16.06 6.42 9.73
CA PHE A 74 -15.12 5.35 9.39
C PHE A 74 -13.93 5.90 8.58
N ARG A 75 -12.71 5.46 8.94
CA ARG A 75 -11.50 5.78 8.18
C ARG A 75 -11.51 5.00 6.87
N THR A 76 -11.10 5.67 5.81
CA THR A 76 -10.95 5.10 4.47
C THR A 76 -9.47 5.09 4.10
N ARG A 77 -9.10 4.38 3.05
CA ARG A 77 -7.74 4.53 2.49
C ARG A 77 -7.46 5.97 2.06
N LEU A 78 -8.48 6.73 1.67
CA LEU A 78 -8.30 8.15 1.34
C LEU A 78 -7.90 8.96 2.57
N THR A 79 -8.56 8.79 3.72
CA THR A 79 -8.19 9.53 4.94
C THR A 79 -6.78 9.17 5.40
N HIS A 80 -6.42 7.88 5.35
CA HIS A 80 -5.04 7.44 5.61
C HIS A 80 -4.03 8.10 4.68
N THR A 81 -4.30 8.05 3.38
CA THR A 81 -3.43 8.63 2.36
C THR A 81 -3.21 10.13 2.58
N LEU A 82 -4.25 10.86 3.01
CA LEU A 82 -4.15 12.28 3.36
C LEU A 82 -3.30 12.51 4.63
N GLU A 83 -3.44 11.65 5.65
CA GLU A 83 -2.61 11.74 6.86
C GLU A 83 -1.14 11.45 6.57
N VAL A 84 -0.85 10.40 5.79
CA VAL A 84 0.51 10.09 5.32
C VAL A 84 1.10 11.28 4.56
N ALA A 85 0.33 11.90 3.65
CA ALA A 85 0.78 13.07 2.90
C ALA A 85 1.10 14.26 3.82
N GLN A 86 0.28 14.51 4.84
CA GLN A 86 0.50 15.59 5.80
C GLN A 86 1.75 15.36 6.65
N ILE A 87 1.97 14.14 7.15
CA ILE A 87 3.16 13.77 7.92
C ILE A 87 4.40 13.88 7.03
N ALA A 88 4.36 13.30 5.83
CA ALA A 88 5.47 13.30 4.88
C ALA A 88 5.89 14.72 4.50
N ARG A 89 4.94 15.62 4.21
CA ARG A 89 5.24 17.03 3.94
C ARG A 89 5.85 17.76 5.13
N LYS A 90 5.35 17.51 6.35
CA LYS A 90 5.89 18.11 7.57
C LYS A 90 7.36 17.71 7.76
N ILE A 91 7.67 16.42 7.62
CA ILE A 91 9.05 15.92 7.73
C ILE A 91 9.92 16.49 6.59
N ALA A 92 9.46 16.46 5.34
CA ALA A 92 10.20 16.99 4.19
C ALA A 92 10.53 18.48 4.37
N ARG A 93 9.56 19.30 4.79
CA ARG A 93 9.76 20.73 5.09
C ARG A 93 10.80 20.94 6.18
N ASN A 94 10.69 20.19 7.28
CA ASN A 94 11.62 20.31 8.42
C ASN A 94 13.06 19.93 8.05
N LEU A 95 13.23 19.03 7.08
CA LEU A 95 14.53 18.62 6.54
C LEU A 95 14.97 19.47 5.33
N ASN A 96 14.20 20.47 4.89
CA ASN A 96 14.49 21.24 3.67
C ASN A 96 14.59 20.39 2.38
N LEU A 97 13.70 19.40 2.27
CA LEU A 97 13.57 18.50 1.12
C LEU A 97 12.33 18.85 0.28
N ASN A 98 12.14 18.16 -0.85
CA ASN A 98 11.06 18.49 -1.77
C ASN A 98 9.68 18.03 -1.26
N GLU A 99 8.86 18.97 -0.78
CA GLU A 99 7.50 18.70 -0.29
C GLU A 99 6.59 18.11 -1.37
N ALA A 100 6.68 18.60 -2.61
CA ALA A 100 5.79 18.17 -3.69
C ALA A 100 6.08 16.72 -4.11
N LEU A 101 7.35 16.29 -4.09
CA LEU A 101 7.73 14.90 -4.33
C LEU A 101 7.21 13.99 -3.22
N ALA A 102 7.44 14.34 -1.96
CA ALA A 102 6.95 13.56 -0.82
C ALA A 102 5.41 13.46 -0.84
N GLU A 103 4.71 14.56 -1.13
CA GLU A 103 3.25 14.59 -1.27
C GLU A 103 2.77 13.73 -2.44
N ALA A 104 3.38 13.82 -3.62
CA ALA A 104 3.00 13.01 -4.78
C ALA A 104 3.17 11.51 -4.52
N ILE A 105 4.30 11.11 -3.92
CA ILE A 105 4.56 9.71 -3.54
C ILE A 105 3.52 9.24 -2.52
N ALA A 106 3.29 10.02 -1.46
CA ALA A 106 2.31 9.71 -0.42
C ALA A 106 0.90 9.56 -1.00
N LEU A 107 0.46 10.42 -1.91
CA LEU A 107 -0.88 10.31 -2.50
C LEU A 107 -1.03 9.11 -3.44
N GLY A 108 0.08 8.61 -4.00
CA GLY A 108 0.09 7.50 -4.95
C GLY A 108 0.32 6.12 -4.35
N HIS A 109 0.87 6.01 -3.13
CA HIS A 109 1.35 4.74 -2.56
C HIS A 109 0.26 3.66 -2.53
N ASP A 110 -0.95 4.05 -2.13
CA ASP A 110 -2.06 3.15 -1.80
C ASP A 110 -3.08 2.94 -2.94
N ILE A 111 -2.89 3.59 -4.09
CA ILE A 111 -3.85 3.59 -5.20
C ILE A 111 -4.14 2.19 -5.77
N GLY A 112 -3.14 1.31 -5.72
CA GLY A 112 -3.19 -0.07 -6.19
C GLY A 112 -3.82 -1.06 -5.22
N HIS A 113 -4.29 -0.63 -4.05
CA HIS A 113 -4.92 -1.56 -3.11
C HIS A 113 -6.18 -2.19 -3.67
N THR A 114 -6.41 -3.45 -3.34
CA THR A 114 -7.64 -4.17 -3.65
C THR A 114 -8.79 -3.75 -2.74
N PRO A 115 -10.05 -4.05 -3.12
CA PRO A 115 -11.14 -4.06 -2.16
C PRO A 115 -10.84 -5.04 -1.00
N PHE A 116 -11.29 -4.69 0.20
CA PHE A 116 -11.02 -5.40 1.44
C PHE A 116 -9.54 -5.45 1.86
N GLY A 117 -8.75 -4.48 1.40
CA GLY A 117 -7.37 -4.25 1.86
C GLY A 117 -6.46 -5.47 1.72
N HIS A 118 -5.70 -5.80 2.77
CA HIS A 118 -4.71 -6.87 2.72
C HIS A 118 -5.31 -8.24 2.44
N GLN A 119 -6.55 -8.50 2.85
CA GLN A 119 -7.18 -9.79 2.57
C GLN A 119 -7.51 -9.94 1.07
N GLY A 120 -7.94 -8.87 0.41
CA GLY A 120 -8.12 -8.86 -1.04
C GLY A 120 -6.80 -9.09 -1.77
N GLU A 121 -5.73 -8.41 -1.35
CA GLU A 121 -4.37 -8.59 -1.91
C GLU A 121 -3.91 -10.03 -1.79
N ARG A 122 -3.93 -10.61 -0.59
CA ARG A 122 -3.52 -12.01 -0.35
C ARG A 122 -4.32 -12.98 -1.22
N THR A 123 -5.62 -12.73 -1.39
CA THR A 123 -6.49 -13.62 -2.17
C THR A 123 -6.15 -13.57 -3.65
N LEU A 124 -5.92 -12.39 -4.22
CA LEU A 124 -5.49 -12.28 -5.63
C LEU A 124 -4.07 -12.81 -5.83
N ASP A 125 -3.16 -12.60 -4.88
CA ASP A 125 -1.80 -13.15 -4.95
C ASP A 125 -1.82 -14.69 -4.93
N ASP A 126 -2.52 -15.29 -3.97
CA ASP A 126 -2.68 -16.75 -3.86
C ASP A 126 -3.21 -17.36 -5.18
N LEU A 127 -4.16 -16.69 -5.85
CA LEU A 127 -4.69 -17.11 -7.15
C LEU A 127 -3.65 -16.95 -8.28
N MET A 128 -2.93 -15.83 -8.32
CA MET A 128 -1.97 -15.52 -9.37
C MET A 128 -0.68 -16.31 -9.27
N ILE A 129 -0.29 -16.80 -8.08
CA ILE A 129 0.86 -17.69 -7.91
C ILE A 129 0.50 -19.18 -7.97
N GLY A 130 -0.78 -19.52 -8.17
CA GLY A 130 -1.26 -20.90 -8.23
C GLY A 130 -1.48 -21.59 -6.88
N LYS A 131 -1.20 -20.91 -5.76
CA LYS A 131 -1.42 -21.44 -4.40
C LYS A 131 -2.89 -21.74 -4.11
N ASP A 132 -3.80 -20.90 -4.61
CA ASP A 132 -5.23 -21.19 -4.65
C ASP A 132 -5.62 -21.66 -6.06
N THR A 133 -5.99 -22.94 -6.20
CA THR A 133 -6.32 -23.53 -7.50
C THR A 133 -7.67 -23.07 -8.04
N LEU A 134 -8.43 -22.24 -7.33
CA LEU A 134 -9.78 -21.81 -7.70
C LEU A 134 -10.68 -23.01 -8.02
N SER A 135 -10.65 -24.02 -7.15
CA SER A 135 -11.27 -25.35 -7.37
C SER A 135 -10.79 -26.00 -8.68
N ASN A 136 -9.48 -26.25 -8.78
CA ASN A 136 -8.80 -26.95 -9.89
C ASN A 136 -8.93 -26.25 -11.25
N ARG A 137 -9.13 -24.93 -11.26
CA ARG A 137 -9.17 -24.10 -12.48
C ARG A 137 -7.82 -23.47 -12.79
N ILE A 138 -7.03 -23.16 -11.76
CA ILE A 138 -5.67 -22.62 -11.84
C ILE A 138 -4.71 -23.75 -11.49
N HIS A 139 -3.70 -23.93 -12.33
CA HIS A 139 -2.71 -24.98 -12.15
C HIS A 139 -1.75 -24.61 -11.00
N PRO A 140 -1.53 -25.49 -10.00
CA PRO A 140 -0.78 -25.14 -8.80
C PRO A 140 0.71 -24.86 -9.07
N SER A 141 1.29 -25.51 -10.08
CA SER A 141 2.72 -25.37 -10.40
C SER A 141 3.04 -24.18 -11.31
N ILE A 142 2.04 -23.43 -11.81
CA ILE A 142 2.27 -22.31 -12.73
C ILE A 142 2.11 -20.99 -11.97
N ASN A 143 3.21 -20.24 -11.88
CA ASN A 143 3.22 -18.89 -11.30
C ASN A 143 2.98 -17.84 -12.40
N TYR A 144 1.92 -17.04 -12.27
CA TYR A 144 1.56 -15.96 -13.20
C TYR A 144 2.05 -14.59 -12.73
N GLY A 145 3.05 -14.53 -11.86
CA GLY A 145 3.68 -13.30 -11.39
C GLY A 145 3.16 -12.81 -10.05
N GLY A 146 2.01 -13.28 -9.56
CA GLY A 146 1.41 -12.88 -8.28
C GLY A 146 0.65 -11.54 -8.33
N PHE A 147 0.32 -11.01 -7.16
CA PHE A 147 -0.27 -9.68 -6.99
C PHE A 147 0.27 -8.95 -5.75
N LYS A 148 0.56 -7.65 -5.88
CA LYS A 148 0.93 -6.78 -4.76
C LYS A 148 0.51 -5.33 -5.05
N HIS A 149 -0.04 -4.63 -4.06
CA HIS A 149 -0.63 -3.30 -4.26
C HIS A 149 0.36 -2.26 -4.79
N ASN A 150 1.60 -2.18 -4.28
CA ASN A 150 2.59 -1.18 -4.74
C ASN A 150 2.94 -1.36 -6.22
N PHE A 151 3.09 -2.60 -6.69
CA PHE A 151 3.25 -2.89 -8.11
C PHE A 151 1.98 -2.60 -8.91
N HIS A 152 0.80 -2.88 -8.35
CA HIS A 152 -0.46 -2.53 -8.99
C HIS A 152 -0.68 -1.01 -9.05
N SER A 153 -0.21 -0.23 -8.07
CA SER A 153 -0.20 1.23 -8.09
C SER A 153 0.58 1.72 -9.31
N LEU A 154 1.75 1.14 -9.58
CA LEU A 154 2.50 1.45 -10.80
C LEU A 154 1.71 1.10 -12.05
N LYS A 155 1.10 -0.09 -12.11
CA LYS A 155 0.30 -0.50 -13.27
C LYS A 155 -0.86 0.45 -13.54
N ILE A 156 -1.54 0.90 -12.49
CA ILE A 156 -2.60 1.90 -12.60
C ILE A 156 -2.05 3.20 -13.19
N LEU A 157 -0.95 3.70 -12.64
CA LEU A 157 -0.39 5.01 -13.00
C LEU A 157 0.40 4.98 -14.31
N ASP A 158 0.87 3.82 -14.76
CA ASP A 158 1.66 3.67 -15.97
C ASP A 158 0.86 3.17 -17.17
N GLU A 159 -0.20 2.38 -16.93
CA GLU A 159 -0.95 1.69 -17.99
C GLU A 159 -2.47 1.91 -17.90
N LEU A 160 -3.09 1.70 -16.73
CA LEU A 160 -4.55 1.52 -16.66
C LEU A 160 -5.36 2.83 -16.63
N GLU A 161 -4.88 3.87 -15.95
CA GLU A 161 -5.51 5.19 -15.98
C GLU A 161 -5.08 5.92 -17.26
N VAL A 162 -6.00 6.10 -18.21
CA VAL A 162 -5.72 6.80 -19.46
C VAL A 162 -6.47 8.13 -19.45
N LYS A 163 -5.71 9.22 -19.33
CA LYS A 163 -6.23 10.59 -19.36
C LYS A 163 -5.67 11.46 -20.48
N PHE A 164 -4.56 11.04 -21.07
CA PHE A 164 -3.88 11.75 -22.13
C PHE A 164 -4.02 10.97 -23.43
N LYS A 165 -4.15 11.67 -24.56
CA LYS A 165 -4.36 11.02 -25.87
C LYS A 165 -3.12 10.25 -26.34
N GLU A 166 -1.95 10.81 -26.05
CA GLU A 166 -0.66 10.37 -26.58
C GLU A 166 0.08 9.41 -25.64
N THR A 167 -0.36 9.31 -24.39
CA THR A 167 0.30 8.47 -23.38
C THR A 167 -0.68 7.52 -22.72
N ARG A 168 -0.32 6.23 -22.65
CA ARG A 168 -0.93 5.32 -21.68
C ARG A 168 -0.48 5.72 -20.27
N GLY A 169 -1.32 5.50 -19.27
CA GLY A 169 -1.05 5.94 -17.91
C GLY A 169 -1.14 7.46 -17.72
N MET A 170 -0.60 7.88 -16.59
CA MET A 170 -0.54 9.26 -16.11
C MET A 170 0.81 9.94 -16.42
N ASN A 171 1.77 9.22 -17.03
CA ASN A 171 3.09 9.74 -17.42
C ASN A 171 3.82 10.47 -16.28
N LEU A 172 3.85 9.89 -15.08
CA LEU A 172 4.48 10.48 -13.90
C LEU A 172 6.01 10.46 -14.01
N THR A 173 6.68 11.27 -13.18
CA THR A 173 8.13 11.23 -13.02
C THR A 173 8.59 9.93 -12.34
N TRP A 174 9.82 9.52 -12.64
CA TRP A 174 10.38 8.29 -12.10
C TRP A 174 10.59 8.32 -10.59
N GLN A 175 10.93 9.48 -10.01
CA GLN A 175 11.06 9.61 -8.56
C GLN A 175 9.74 9.27 -7.86
N VAL A 176 8.62 9.74 -8.41
CA VAL A 176 7.28 9.46 -7.87
C VAL A 176 6.95 7.97 -8.00
N MET A 177 7.15 7.38 -9.18
CA MET A 177 6.89 5.96 -9.41
C MET A 177 7.79 5.06 -8.56
N GLU A 178 9.07 5.39 -8.37
CA GLU A 178 9.96 4.62 -7.50
C GLU A 178 9.58 4.74 -6.03
N GLY A 179 9.28 5.95 -5.55
CA GLY A 179 8.84 6.15 -4.17
C GLY A 179 7.56 5.36 -3.88
N ILE A 180 6.60 5.37 -4.81
CA ILE A 180 5.37 4.56 -4.73
C ILE A 180 5.70 3.07 -4.72
N LEU A 181 6.67 2.61 -5.50
CA LEU A 181 7.07 1.21 -5.50
C LEU A 181 7.70 0.81 -4.16
N LYS A 182 8.59 1.64 -3.63
CA LYS A 182 9.47 1.27 -2.51
C LYS A 182 9.01 1.75 -1.13
N HIS A 183 7.80 2.29 -1.02
CA HIS A 183 7.20 2.53 0.29
C HIS A 183 6.99 1.24 1.09
N THR A 184 7.00 0.08 0.44
CA THR A 184 6.88 -1.25 1.05
C THR A 184 7.77 -2.29 0.35
N LYS A 185 7.71 -3.55 0.82
CA LYS A 185 8.53 -4.65 0.31
C LYS A 185 8.37 -4.85 -1.20
N THR A 186 9.51 -4.92 -1.89
CA THR A 186 9.61 -5.12 -3.34
C THR A 186 10.06 -6.53 -3.75
N LYS A 187 10.25 -7.43 -2.77
CA LYS A 187 10.66 -8.83 -2.99
C LYS A 187 9.61 -9.80 -2.47
N ARG A 188 9.44 -10.93 -3.16
CA ARG A 188 8.63 -12.09 -2.75
C ARG A 188 9.55 -13.28 -2.51
N ASP A 189 9.58 -13.79 -1.28
CA ASP A 189 10.43 -14.93 -0.89
C ASP A 189 11.90 -14.77 -1.27
N GLY A 190 12.42 -13.53 -1.19
CA GLY A 190 13.79 -13.19 -1.59
C GLY A 190 13.98 -12.85 -3.07
N ASN A 191 13.01 -13.15 -3.93
CA ASN A 191 13.05 -12.91 -5.37
C ASN A 191 12.35 -11.60 -5.78
N ASN A 192 12.80 -11.00 -6.88
CA ASN A 192 12.15 -9.80 -7.43
C ASN A 192 10.84 -10.16 -8.12
N TRP A 193 9.88 -9.24 -8.05
CA TRP A 193 8.66 -9.34 -8.86
C TRP A 193 8.99 -9.07 -10.33
N PRO A 194 8.27 -9.70 -11.27
CA PRO A 194 8.49 -9.47 -12.70
C PRO A 194 7.94 -8.09 -13.08
N LEU A 195 8.81 -7.08 -13.06
CA LEU A 195 8.45 -5.67 -13.18
C LEU A 195 7.72 -5.33 -14.50
N ASN A 196 8.11 -6.01 -15.58
CA ASN A 196 7.47 -5.94 -16.90
C ASN A 196 5.98 -6.33 -16.92
N ARG A 197 5.47 -6.95 -15.84
CA ARG A 197 4.04 -7.24 -15.66
C ARG A 197 3.23 -6.04 -15.16
N PHE A 198 3.92 -4.99 -14.70
CA PHE A 198 3.30 -3.86 -14.00
C PHE A 198 3.63 -2.52 -14.64
N ILE A 199 4.74 -2.39 -15.36
CA ILE A 199 5.08 -1.15 -16.08
C ILE A 199 5.48 -1.48 -17.51
N GLN A 200 5.22 -0.54 -18.42
CA GLN A 200 5.51 -0.73 -19.85
C GLN A 200 6.99 -0.56 -20.17
N ASP A 201 7.73 0.22 -19.39
CA ASP A 201 9.16 0.45 -19.56
C ASP A 201 9.91 0.07 -18.28
N GLU A 202 10.52 -1.12 -18.28
CA GLU A 202 11.27 -1.59 -17.11
C GLU A 202 12.59 -0.87 -16.89
N MET A 203 13.20 -0.30 -17.95
CA MET A 203 14.49 0.39 -17.84
C MET A 203 14.41 1.55 -16.85
N PHE A 204 13.22 2.12 -16.72
CA PHE A 204 12.87 3.19 -15.80
C PHE A 204 13.14 2.90 -14.32
N LEU A 205 12.97 1.65 -13.86
CA LEU A 205 13.15 1.27 -12.45
C LEU A 205 14.12 0.11 -12.24
N LYS A 206 14.61 -0.52 -13.29
CA LYS A 206 15.50 -1.71 -13.20
C LYS A 206 16.75 -1.42 -12.36
N GLU A 207 17.40 -0.29 -12.61
CA GLU A 207 18.58 0.17 -11.85
C GLU A 207 18.25 0.50 -10.40
N CYS A 208 16.97 0.73 -10.10
CA CYS A 208 16.49 1.09 -8.78
C CYS A 208 16.11 -0.13 -7.94
N MET A 209 15.90 -1.32 -8.53
CA MET A 209 15.40 -2.50 -7.81
C MET A 209 16.42 -3.15 -6.86
N GLU A 210 17.70 -2.79 -6.93
CA GLU A 210 18.75 -3.42 -6.11
C GLU A 210 18.56 -3.16 -4.61
N LEU A 211 18.13 -1.94 -4.26
CA LEU A 211 17.96 -1.50 -2.87
C LEU A 211 16.53 -1.76 -2.37
N PRO A 212 16.37 -2.25 -1.12
CA PRO A 212 15.05 -2.53 -0.54
C PRO A 212 14.31 -1.27 -0.05
N PHE A 213 14.88 -0.08 -0.25
CA PHE A 213 14.33 1.22 0.17
C PHE A 213 14.46 2.25 -0.97
N SER A 214 13.71 3.36 -0.89
CA SER A 214 13.76 4.45 -1.87
C SER A 214 15.14 5.11 -1.90
N PHE A 215 15.70 5.31 -3.10
CA PHE A 215 16.97 6.04 -3.22
C PHE A 215 16.81 7.55 -2.96
N THR A 216 15.58 8.08 -2.93
CA THR A 216 15.30 9.48 -2.55
C THR A 216 15.06 9.60 -1.06
N LEU A 217 15.45 10.73 -0.46
CA LEU A 217 15.08 10.99 0.94
C LEU A 217 13.57 11.18 1.07
N GLU A 218 12.93 11.80 0.08
CA GLU A 218 11.48 12.03 0.03
C GLU A 218 10.68 10.71 0.02
N GLY A 219 11.12 9.72 -0.75
CA GLY A 219 10.50 8.39 -0.75
C GLY A 219 10.77 7.62 0.54
N GLN A 220 11.94 7.76 1.17
CA GLN A 220 12.19 7.19 2.50
C GLN A 220 11.30 7.86 3.57
N ILE A 221 11.06 9.16 3.47
CA ILE A 221 10.10 9.88 4.33
C ILE A 221 8.71 9.27 4.20
N VAL A 222 8.23 8.99 2.98
CA VAL A 222 6.89 8.40 2.81
C VAL A 222 6.79 7.02 3.44
N ASN A 223 7.81 6.17 3.31
CA ASN A 223 7.83 4.86 3.97
C ASN A 223 7.64 5.01 5.50
N VAL A 224 8.37 5.91 6.15
CA VAL A 224 8.24 6.10 7.61
C VAL A 224 6.95 6.83 7.98
N SER A 225 6.46 7.74 7.11
CA SER A 225 5.20 8.46 7.33
C SER A 225 3.98 7.52 7.26
N ASP A 226 4.03 6.51 6.40
CA ASP A 226 3.03 5.45 6.33
C ASP A 226 3.00 4.63 7.63
N GLU A 227 4.17 4.26 8.16
CA GLU A 227 4.29 3.60 9.47
C GLU A 227 3.71 4.46 10.61
N ILE A 228 4.03 5.76 10.66
CA ILE A 228 3.51 6.68 11.69
C ILE A 228 1.99 6.82 11.58
N ALA A 229 1.45 7.05 10.38
CA ALA A 229 0.02 7.17 10.17
C ALA A 229 -0.70 5.88 10.56
N GLN A 230 -0.14 4.71 10.24
CA GLN A 230 -0.69 3.44 10.66
C GLN A 230 -0.78 3.34 12.20
N ARG A 231 0.25 3.77 12.95
CA ARG A 231 0.20 3.81 14.42
C ARG A 231 -0.92 4.72 14.95
N GLN A 232 -1.15 5.85 14.30
CA GLN A 232 -2.23 6.78 14.67
C GLN A 232 -3.59 6.07 14.62
N HIS A 233 -3.88 5.44 13.48
CA HIS A 233 -5.11 4.69 13.25
C HIS A 233 -5.24 3.51 14.20
N ASP A 234 -4.19 2.72 14.34
CA ASP A 234 -4.20 1.52 15.17
C ASP A 234 -4.58 1.85 16.63
N ILE A 235 -4.13 3.01 17.15
CA ILE A 235 -4.51 3.50 18.49
C ILE A 235 -5.96 4.02 18.50
N ASP A 236 -6.31 4.92 17.58
CA ASP A 236 -7.61 5.60 17.57
C ASP A 236 -8.77 4.63 17.28
N ASP A 237 -8.62 3.79 16.26
CA ASP A 237 -9.64 2.82 15.84
C ASP A 237 -9.65 1.60 16.76
N GLY A 238 -8.47 1.21 17.26
CA GLY A 238 -8.31 0.10 18.20
C GLY A 238 -9.18 0.25 19.44
N VAL A 239 -9.23 1.46 20.01
CA VAL A 239 -10.00 1.73 21.23
C VAL A 239 -11.49 1.98 20.94
N LYS A 240 -11.83 2.51 19.76
CA LYS A 240 -13.23 2.72 19.36
C LYS A 240 -13.93 1.42 18.95
N ASP A 241 -13.16 0.37 18.64
CA ASP A 241 -13.70 -0.93 18.31
C ASP A 241 -13.95 -1.75 19.58
N ASN A 242 -15.23 -1.79 20.00
CA ASN A 242 -15.68 -2.63 21.10
C ASN A 242 -15.28 -4.11 20.96
N ASP A 243 -15.06 -4.60 19.73
CA ASP A 243 -14.71 -5.99 19.47
C ASP A 243 -13.23 -6.30 19.69
N LEU A 244 -12.35 -5.29 19.62
CA LEU A 244 -10.92 -5.45 19.92
C LEU A 244 -10.67 -5.44 21.44
N ASN A 245 -11.64 -4.99 22.24
CA ASN A 245 -11.54 -4.90 23.70
C ASN A 245 -10.23 -4.24 24.14
N ILE A 246 -9.91 -3.12 23.49
CA ILE A 246 -8.81 -2.23 23.84
C ILE A 246 -9.44 -1.05 24.56
N SER A 247 -9.07 -0.85 25.81
CA SER A 247 -9.41 0.36 26.57
C SER A 247 -8.23 1.32 26.57
N TYR A 248 -8.50 2.61 26.79
CA TYR A 248 -7.44 3.60 27.02
C TYR A 248 -6.43 3.11 28.08
N GLU A 249 -6.94 2.59 29.21
CA GLU A 249 -6.10 2.11 30.32
C GLU A 249 -5.12 1.02 29.85
N SER A 250 -5.60 0.07 29.05
CA SER A 250 -4.81 -1.07 28.61
C SER A 250 -3.65 -0.69 27.67
N ILE A 251 -3.89 0.20 26.71
CA ILE A 251 -2.87 0.66 25.77
C ILE A 251 -1.93 1.70 26.40
N ALA A 252 -2.46 2.61 27.22
CA ALA A 252 -1.68 3.62 27.93
C ALA A 252 -0.68 2.97 28.89
N ILE A 253 -1.06 1.92 29.63
CA ILE A 253 -0.15 1.17 30.50
C ILE A 253 0.99 0.52 29.70
N LYS A 254 0.69 -0.06 28.53
CA LYS A 254 1.71 -0.69 27.67
C LYS A 254 2.72 0.34 27.18
N ILE A 255 2.24 1.47 26.68
CA ILE A 255 3.08 2.60 26.23
C ILE A 255 3.89 3.14 27.41
N TYR A 256 3.26 3.43 28.56
CA TYR A 256 3.92 3.94 29.74
C TYR A 256 5.08 3.04 30.21
N LYS A 257 4.85 1.73 30.29
CA LYS A 257 5.91 0.77 30.65
C LYS A 257 7.08 0.84 29.67
N LYS A 258 6.79 0.82 28.37
CA LYS A 258 7.85 0.87 27.35
C LYS A 258 8.62 2.19 27.38
N VAL A 259 7.94 3.32 27.56
CA VAL A 259 8.57 4.64 27.70
C VAL A 259 9.47 4.69 28.94
N ASN A 260 9.06 4.11 30.07
CA ASN A 260 9.93 4.02 31.25
C ASN A 260 11.19 3.18 30.99
N GLU A 261 11.04 2.01 30.37
CA GLU A 261 12.18 1.17 29.98
C GLU A 261 13.17 1.94 29.09
N ILE A 262 12.64 2.68 28.10
CA ILE A 262 13.42 3.54 27.21
C ILE A 262 14.17 4.63 27.99
N LEU A 263 13.48 5.37 28.87
CA LEU A 263 14.08 6.47 29.64
C LEU A 263 15.14 5.95 30.63
N GLU A 264 14.90 4.82 31.29
CA GLU A 264 15.89 4.19 32.17
C GLU A 264 17.13 3.71 31.41
N HIS A 265 16.93 3.14 30.22
CA HIS A 265 18.04 2.75 29.36
C HIS A 265 18.81 3.97 28.84
N TYR A 266 18.11 5.05 28.48
CA TYR A 266 18.73 6.30 28.01
C TYR A 266 19.62 6.91 29.10
N GLU A 267 19.12 7.04 30.33
CA GLU A 267 19.89 7.59 31.46
C GLU A 267 21.20 6.85 31.70
N LYS A 268 21.19 5.52 31.58
CA LYS A 268 22.40 4.68 31.71
C LYS A 268 23.36 4.80 30.52
N ASN A 269 22.91 5.28 29.37
CA ASN A 269 23.61 5.21 28.09
C ASN A 269 23.68 6.56 27.35
N LYS A 270 23.62 7.69 28.05
CA LYS A 270 23.61 9.04 27.46
C LYS A 270 24.74 9.29 26.45
N ALA A 271 25.89 8.62 26.60
CA ALA A 271 27.04 8.77 25.71
C ALA A 271 26.82 8.24 24.27
N PHE A 272 25.86 7.34 24.05
CA PHE A 272 25.72 6.63 22.78
C PHE A 272 24.82 7.32 21.74
N ASN A 273 24.21 8.48 22.08
CA ASN A 273 23.36 9.27 21.17
C ASN A 273 22.29 8.45 20.41
N TYR A 274 21.61 7.54 21.11
CA TYR A 274 20.56 6.69 20.54
C TYR A 274 19.30 7.44 20.10
N ILE A 275 19.13 8.68 20.56
CA ILE A 275 17.99 9.57 20.32
C ILE A 275 18.41 11.03 20.60
N SER A 276 17.65 12.00 20.10
CA SER A 276 17.86 13.42 20.39
C SER A 276 17.30 13.81 21.77
N ASN A 277 17.83 14.89 22.35
CA ASN A 277 17.28 15.46 23.59
C ASN A 277 15.84 15.94 23.40
N ASP A 278 15.54 16.56 22.25
CA ASP A 278 14.19 17.03 21.92
C ASP A 278 13.17 15.88 21.98
N SER A 279 13.51 14.72 21.43
CA SER A 279 12.63 13.55 21.48
C SER A 279 12.50 12.96 22.90
N ILE A 280 13.54 13.04 23.73
CA ILE A 280 13.47 12.62 25.15
C ILE A 280 12.52 13.51 25.94
N GLU A 281 12.56 14.83 25.72
CA GLU A 281 11.64 15.78 26.38
C GLU A 281 10.17 15.45 26.05
N ILE A 282 9.89 15.09 24.79
CA ILE A 282 8.55 14.67 24.39
C ILE A 282 8.16 13.33 25.04
N LEU A 283 9.09 12.35 25.14
CA LEU A 283 8.81 11.10 25.86
C LEU A 283 8.50 11.31 27.33
N ILE A 284 9.21 12.22 28.00
CA ILE A 284 8.94 12.58 29.39
C ILE A 284 7.55 13.21 29.51
N THR A 285 7.18 14.08 28.58
CA THR A 285 5.84 14.70 28.51
C THR A 285 4.76 13.64 28.31
N LEU A 286 4.91 12.76 27.33
CA LEU A 286 4.02 11.62 27.08
C LEU A 286 3.84 10.74 28.33
N LYS A 287 4.95 10.39 28.99
CA LYS A 287 4.94 9.61 30.23
C LYS A 287 4.13 10.30 31.34
N ASN A 288 4.34 11.60 31.52
CA ASN A 288 3.67 12.38 32.57
C ASN A 288 2.17 12.49 32.29
N ASN A 289 1.77 12.81 31.06
CA ASN A 289 0.37 12.88 30.65
C ASN A 289 -0.36 11.54 30.87
N ILE A 290 0.27 10.41 30.49
CA ILE A 290 -0.31 9.09 30.75
C ILE A 290 -0.48 8.85 32.26
N LYS A 291 0.55 9.16 33.07
CA LYS A 291 0.52 8.96 34.52
C LYS A 291 -0.61 9.77 35.17
N GLU A 292 -0.76 11.03 34.78
CA GLU A 292 -1.80 11.93 35.28
C GLU A 292 -3.20 11.39 34.95
N ASN A 293 -3.46 11.05 33.69
CA ASN A 293 -4.73 10.49 33.26
C ASN A 293 -5.10 9.17 33.96
N LEU A 294 -4.12 8.28 34.17
CA LEU A 294 -4.33 7.03 34.90
C LEU A 294 -4.59 7.25 36.41
N ALA A 295 -3.98 8.29 37.01
CA ALA A 295 -4.24 8.65 38.40
C ALA A 295 -5.66 9.20 38.58
N LEU A 296 -6.08 10.10 37.68
CA LEU A 296 -7.43 10.64 37.61
C LEU A 296 -8.50 9.55 37.43
N ASP A 297 -8.22 8.53 36.61
CA ASP A 297 -9.14 7.39 36.43
C ASP A 297 -9.32 6.58 37.72
N LYS A 298 -8.25 6.38 38.49
CA LYS A 298 -8.34 5.71 39.81
C LYS A 298 -9.16 6.54 40.79
N ILE A 299 -8.93 7.84 40.83
CA ILE A 299 -9.68 8.78 41.67
C ILE A 299 -11.17 8.72 41.35
N ASN A 300 -11.53 8.81 40.06
CA ASN A 300 -12.93 8.76 39.63
C ASN A 300 -13.61 7.43 40.00
N LYS A 301 -12.92 6.28 39.82
CA LYS A 301 -13.41 4.97 40.25
C LYS A 301 -13.64 4.92 41.77
N SER A 302 -12.71 5.46 42.56
CA SER A 302 -12.83 5.53 44.02
C SER A 302 -14.01 6.40 44.49
N ILE A 303 -14.22 7.57 43.87
CA ILE A 303 -15.38 8.43 44.16
C ILE A 303 -16.70 7.73 43.80
N PHE A 304 -16.77 7.05 42.66
CA PHE A 304 -17.96 6.31 42.24
C PHE A 304 -18.31 5.20 43.24
N ASN A 305 -17.34 4.38 43.64
CA ASN A 305 -17.53 3.33 44.63
C ASN A 305 -17.92 3.89 46.01
N ALA A 306 -17.40 5.06 46.38
CA ALA A 306 -17.75 5.74 47.64
C ALA A 306 -19.20 6.27 47.62
N LYS A 307 -19.67 6.77 46.47
CA LYS A 307 -21.07 7.16 46.26
C LYS A 307 -22.02 5.96 46.32
N GLU A 308 -21.66 4.81 45.75
CA GLU A 308 -22.49 3.60 45.84
C GLU A 308 -22.55 3.00 47.26
N SER A 309 -21.50 3.18 48.06
CA SER A 309 -21.41 2.61 49.41
C SER A 309 -22.05 3.46 50.52
N ASN A 310 -22.63 4.63 50.21
CA ASN A 310 -23.28 5.56 51.15
C ASN A 310 -22.42 5.93 52.39
N ASN A 311 -21.09 5.77 52.31
CA ASN A 311 -20.19 6.00 53.44
C ASN A 311 -19.44 7.33 53.27
N ILE A 312 -19.97 8.36 53.94
CA ILE A 312 -19.50 9.75 53.88
C ILE A 312 -18.06 9.88 54.38
N GLU A 313 -17.68 9.06 55.37
CA GLU A 313 -16.36 9.12 56.02
C GLU A 313 -15.26 8.59 55.08
N THR A 314 -15.52 7.48 54.37
CA THR A 314 -14.61 6.93 53.35
C THR A 314 -14.41 7.90 52.17
N SER A 315 -15.46 8.66 51.82
CA SER A 315 -15.42 9.65 50.74
C SER A 315 -14.49 10.84 51.09
N MET A 316 -14.53 11.31 52.34
CA MET A 316 -13.69 12.41 52.83
C MET A 316 -12.21 12.03 52.90
N THR A 317 -11.87 10.83 53.38
CA THR A 317 -10.47 10.37 53.43
C THR A 317 -9.87 10.18 52.02
N ILE A 318 -10.69 9.78 51.04
CA ILE A 318 -10.27 9.68 49.63
C ILE A 318 -9.98 11.08 49.08
N LEU A 319 -10.87 12.05 49.30
CA LEU A 319 -10.70 13.44 48.87
C LEU A 319 -9.49 14.12 49.53
N GLU A 320 -9.23 13.87 50.81
CA GLU A 320 -8.04 14.40 51.51
C GLU A 320 -6.73 13.83 50.95
N ASN A 321 -6.69 12.53 50.62
CA ASN A 321 -5.51 11.92 49.98
C ASN A 321 -5.27 12.41 48.54
N ILE A 322 -6.32 12.86 47.85
CA ILE A 322 -6.25 13.47 46.52
C ILE A 322 -5.73 14.91 46.63
N TYR A 323 -6.27 15.69 47.58
CA TYR A 323 -5.91 17.08 47.79
C TYR A 323 -4.46 17.24 48.28
N ASN A 324 -3.96 16.30 49.08
CA ASN A 324 -2.61 16.34 49.66
C ASN A 324 -1.48 15.90 48.69
N ASN A 325 -1.78 15.53 47.44
CA ASN A 325 -0.79 15.11 46.44
C ASN A 325 -0.45 16.17 45.37
N ASP A 326 -0.53 17.47 45.71
CA ASP A 326 -0.05 18.61 44.88
C ASP A 326 -0.68 18.65 43.47
N PHE A 327 -2.02 18.62 43.41
CA PHE A 327 -2.80 18.65 42.15
C PHE A 327 -2.99 20.06 41.55
N ASP A 328 -2.68 21.13 42.30
CA ASP A 328 -3.08 22.51 41.97
C ASP A 328 -2.00 23.39 41.32
N LYS A 329 -0.78 22.86 41.06
CA LYS A 329 0.32 23.70 40.54
C LYS A 329 0.56 23.62 39.03
N SER A 330 -0.12 22.74 38.30
CA SER A 330 0.04 22.57 36.84
C SER A 330 -1.16 23.03 35.99
N PHE A 331 -2.31 23.29 36.60
CA PHE A 331 -3.46 23.85 35.89
C PHE A 331 -3.39 25.37 35.92
N GLY A 332 -2.79 25.93 34.86
CA GLY A 332 -2.87 27.37 34.61
C GLY A 332 -4.32 27.83 34.62
N GLU A 333 -4.56 28.95 35.29
CA GLU A 333 -5.81 29.70 35.26
C GLU A 333 -6.24 29.95 33.81
N ASN A 334 -7.05 29.07 33.22
CA ASN A 334 -7.88 29.31 32.05
C ASN A 334 -8.82 28.12 31.79
N GLY A 335 -10.07 28.28 32.20
CA GLY A 335 -11.27 27.78 31.51
C GLY A 335 -11.49 26.27 31.42
N ASP A 336 -12.51 25.79 32.13
CA ASP A 336 -13.39 24.68 31.72
C ASP A 336 -12.74 23.52 30.95
N ILE A 337 -12.16 22.52 31.64
CA ILE A 337 -12.07 21.18 31.04
C ILE A 337 -13.49 20.61 31.03
N LYS A 338 -14.25 20.95 29.98
CA LYS A 338 -15.64 20.53 29.79
C LYS A 338 -15.79 19.05 29.46
N ASP A 339 -14.71 18.35 29.07
CA ASP A 339 -14.76 16.94 28.71
C ASP A 339 -13.51 16.16 29.19
N TYR A 340 -13.71 15.24 30.14
CA TYR A 340 -12.72 14.23 30.60
C TYR A 340 -13.16 12.83 30.14
N SER A 341 -13.65 12.70 28.91
CA SER A 341 -14.06 11.43 28.32
C SER A 341 -12.88 10.52 27.98
N GLU A 342 -13.16 9.21 27.81
CA GLU A 342 -12.18 8.27 27.26
C GLU A 342 -11.70 8.72 25.87
N SER A 343 -12.59 9.30 25.05
CA SER A 343 -12.24 9.87 23.74
C SER A 343 -11.22 11.00 23.83
N PHE A 344 -11.34 11.90 24.81
CA PHE A 344 -10.35 12.97 25.02
C PHE A 344 -8.96 12.39 25.32
N LYS A 345 -8.90 11.42 26.24
CA LYS A 345 -7.63 10.77 26.65
C LYS A 345 -6.97 10.01 25.50
N ILE A 346 -7.76 9.33 24.67
CA ILE A 346 -7.26 8.66 23.46
C ILE A 346 -6.68 9.68 22.48
N ASN A 347 -7.43 10.74 22.17
CA ASN A 347 -6.96 11.78 21.25
C ASN A 347 -5.67 12.44 21.75
N GLN A 348 -5.53 12.70 23.06
CA GLN A 348 -4.30 13.19 23.66
C GLN A 348 -3.16 12.17 23.52
N LEU A 349 -3.39 10.91 23.90
CA LEU A 349 -2.39 9.86 23.79
C LEU A 349 -1.88 9.69 22.36
N THR A 350 -2.80 9.61 21.40
CA THR A 350 -2.49 9.50 19.98
C THR A 350 -1.67 10.69 19.52
N ARG A 351 -2.09 11.93 19.82
CA ARG A 351 -1.35 13.13 19.45
C ARG A 351 0.06 13.11 20.04
N ASP A 352 0.21 12.83 21.32
CA ASP A 352 1.50 12.85 22.02
C ASP A 352 2.46 11.78 21.48
N VAL A 353 1.94 10.60 21.10
CA VAL A 353 2.72 9.53 20.42
C VAL A 353 3.15 9.95 19.02
N ILE A 354 2.26 10.56 18.23
CA ILE A 354 2.56 11.01 16.87
C ILE A 354 3.55 12.17 16.88
N ASP A 355 3.40 13.13 17.80
CA ASP A 355 4.36 14.23 17.97
C ASP A 355 5.75 13.71 18.36
N PHE A 356 5.82 12.68 19.20
CA PHE A 356 7.07 11.98 19.48
C PHE A 356 7.66 11.37 18.20
N PHE A 357 6.90 10.56 17.46
CA PHE A 357 7.42 9.88 16.27
C PHE A 357 7.87 10.85 15.17
N ILE A 358 7.11 11.91 14.92
CA ILE A 358 7.49 12.94 13.93
C ILE A 358 8.79 13.62 14.36
N THR A 359 8.93 13.97 15.64
CA THR A 359 10.14 14.63 16.16
C THR A 359 11.34 13.68 16.14
N ASP A 360 11.13 12.43 16.52
CA ASP A 360 12.14 11.38 16.51
C ASP A 360 12.70 11.15 15.12
N VAL A 361 11.84 10.86 14.15
CA VAL A 361 12.23 10.63 12.76
C VAL A 361 12.90 11.87 12.20
N THR A 362 12.35 13.07 12.42
CA THR A 362 12.93 14.31 11.89
C THR A 362 14.35 14.55 12.44
N THR A 363 14.54 14.45 13.75
CA THR A 363 15.84 14.74 14.38
C THR A 363 16.87 13.64 14.12
N ASN A 364 16.46 12.37 14.12
CA ASN A 364 17.32 11.24 13.79
C ASN A 364 17.77 11.30 12.33
N SER A 365 16.83 11.54 11.40
CA SER A 365 17.11 11.64 9.97
C SER A 365 18.05 12.80 9.67
N MET A 366 17.83 13.96 10.29
CA MET A 366 18.75 15.10 10.18
C MET A 366 20.17 14.72 10.62
N ASN A 367 20.31 14.03 11.75
CA ASN A 367 21.62 13.60 12.23
C ASN A 367 22.28 12.58 11.29
N ASN A 368 21.52 11.65 10.72
CA ASN A 368 22.02 10.68 9.74
C ASN A 368 22.49 11.36 8.45
N ILE A 369 21.69 12.30 7.94
CA ILE A 369 22.01 13.09 6.74
C ILE A 369 23.29 13.91 6.96
N LEU A 370 23.43 14.58 8.11
CA LEU A 370 24.64 15.36 8.43
C LEU A 370 25.89 14.48 8.54
N LYS A 371 25.77 13.28 9.13
CA LYS A 371 26.91 12.38 9.35
C LYS A 371 27.34 11.62 8.08
N LYS A 372 26.38 11.20 7.28
CA LYS A 372 26.60 10.23 6.19
C LYS A 372 26.17 10.72 4.81
N GLY A 373 25.26 11.69 4.73
CA GLY A 373 24.55 12.07 3.51
C GLY A 373 25.48 12.36 2.34
N PHE A 374 26.56 13.12 2.56
CA PHE A 374 27.53 13.43 1.52
C PHE A 374 28.26 12.18 0.98
N ASN A 375 28.62 11.24 1.85
CA ASN A 375 29.42 10.06 1.49
C ASN A 375 28.61 9.00 0.73
N VAL A 376 27.29 8.95 0.97
CA VAL A 376 26.41 7.93 0.40
C VAL A 376 25.55 8.48 -0.75
N LYS A 377 25.58 9.80 -0.96
CA LYS A 377 24.97 10.47 -2.11
C LYS A 377 25.79 10.19 -3.37
N VAL A 378 25.10 9.79 -4.43
CA VAL A 378 25.63 9.62 -5.78
C VAL A 378 24.69 10.30 -6.76
N GLU A 379 25.25 10.90 -7.81
CA GLU A 379 24.48 11.45 -8.91
C GLU A 379 24.56 10.52 -10.12
N ILE A 380 23.41 10.06 -10.61
CA ILE A 380 23.30 9.22 -11.80
C ILE A 380 22.28 9.89 -12.71
N ASN A 381 22.63 10.15 -13.97
CA ASN A 381 21.72 10.80 -14.94
C ASN A 381 21.09 12.11 -14.40
N ASN A 382 21.89 12.94 -13.74
CA ASN A 382 21.49 14.22 -13.11
C ASN A 382 20.41 14.11 -12.01
N ARG A 383 20.40 12.97 -11.30
CA ARG A 383 19.46 12.66 -10.22
C ARG A 383 20.22 12.16 -9.00
N ILE A 384 19.67 12.43 -7.83
CA ILE A 384 20.30 12.13 -6.54
C ILE A 384 19.86 10.75 -6.03
N TYR A 385 20.84 9.90 -5.76
CA TYR A 385 20.65 8.56 -5.21
C TYR A 385 21.37 8.44 -3.87
N PHE A 386 20.68 7.96 -2.85
CA PHE A 386 21.29 7.61 -1.58
C PHE A 386 21.46 6.09 -1.48
N LYS A 387 22.71 5.63 -1.32
CA LYS A 387 23.06 4.20 -1.23
C LYS A 387 22.75 3.57 0.13
N GLU A 388 22.44 4.39 1.13
CA GLU A 388 22.04 3.96 2.48
C GLU A 388 20.68 4.57 2.84
N LYS A 389 19.90 3.86 3.68
CA LYS A 389 18.70 4.41 4.30
C LYS A 389 19.14 5.43 5.36
N LEU A 390 18.70 6.68 5.21
CA LEU A 390 19.05 7.78 6.11
C LEU A 390 17.85 8.30 6.89
N VAL A 391 16.64 8.11 6.38
CA VAL A 391 15.39 8.47 7.04
C VAL A 391 14.79 7.24 7.71
N ASP A 392 14.77 7.25 9.04
CA ASP A 392 14.21 6.17 9.85
C ASP A 392 13.97 6.65 11.29
N PHE A 393 13.25 5.85 12.07
CA PHE A 393 13.17 6.00 13.52
C PHE A 393 14.56 5.95 14.16
N SER A 394 14.70 6.62 15.31
CA SER A 394 15.83 6.37 16.19
C SER A 394 15.73 4.98 16.82
N TYR A 395 16.79 4.57 17.51
CA TYR A 395 16.81 3.28 18.21
C TYR A 395 15.64 3.14 19.21
N TYR A 396 15.32 4.20 19.95
CA TYR A 396 14.19 4.18 20.89
C TYR A 396 12.85 4.45 20.22
N GLY A 397 12.82 5.26 19.15
CA GLY A 397 11.63 5.41 18.33
C GLY A 397 11.13 4.07 17.82
N LYS A 398 12.04 3.25 17.26
CA LYS A 398 11.69 1.94 16.73
C LYS A 398 11.18 0.98 17.80
N GLN A 399 11.80 1.00 18.98
CA GLN A 399 11.35 0.19 20.11
C GLN A 399 9.93 0.55 20.59
N LEU A 400 9.55 1.82 20.55
CA LEU A 400 8.20 2.23 20.92
C LEU A 400 7.18 1.83 19.83
N ASP A 401 7.53 2.05 18.55
CA ASP A 401 6.73 1.60 17.40
C ASP A 401 6.42 0.09 17.47
N GLU A 402 7.45 -0.74 17.63
CA GLU A 402 7.32 -2.20 17.76
C GLU A 402 6.43 -2.59 18.95
N ALA A 403 6.59 -1.94 20.10
CA ALA A 403 5.80 -2.25 21.30
C ALA A 403 4.30 -1.92 21.14
N ILE A 404 3.97 -0.85 20.40
CA ILE A 404 2.60 -0.47 20.06
C ILE A 404 2.05 -1.46 19.03
N GLU A 405 2.83 -1.75 17.98
CA GLU A 405 2.44 -2.67 16.92
C GLU A 405 2.13 -4.07 17.43
N GLU A 406 3.02 -4.66 18.24
CA GLU A 406 2.84 -6.00 18.82
C GLU A 406 1.57 -6.09 19.66
N TYR A 407 1.30 -5.06 20.45
CA TYR A 407 0.12 -5.00 21.31
C TYR A 407 -1.17 -5.02 20.48
N ILE A 408 -1.23 -4.20 19.42
CA ILE A 408 -2.44 -4.04 18.61
C ILE A 408 -2.63 -5.26 17.68
N LYS A 409 -1.56 -5.76 17.06
CA LYS A 409 -1.60 -7.00 16.27
C LYS A 409 -2.14 -8.18 17.07
N ALA A 410 -1.71 -8.33 18.32
CA ALA A 410 -2.22 -9.40 19.19
C ALA A 410 -3.72 -9.29 19.45
N LYS A 411 -4.27 -8.07 19.55
CA LYS A 411 -5.71 -7.83 19.72
C LYS A 411 -6.50 -8.11 18.45
N ILE A 412 -5.97 -7.63 17.32
CA ILE A 412 -6.51 -7.85 15.98
C ILE A 412 -6.64 -9.35 15.65
N LEU A 413 -5.56 -10.12 15.83
CA LEU A 413 -5.52 -11.53 15.46
C LEU A 413 -6.54 -12.37 16.23
N ASN A 414 -6.81 -11.99 17.48
CA ASN A 414 -7.73 -12.69 18.35
C ASN A 414 -9.19 -12.20 18.23
N SER A 415 -9.48 -11.24 17.35
CA SER A 415 -10.84 -10.72 17.19
C SER A 415 -11.70 -11.60 16.29
N TYR A 416 -12.87 -11.99 16.80
CA TYR A 416 -13.86 -12.77 16.06
C TYR A 416 -14.35 -12.04 14.79
N ASN A 417 -14.68 -10.76 14.91
CA ASN A 417 -15.24 -9.99 13.79
C ASN A 417 -14.23 -9.71 12.70
N VAL A 418 -12.95 -9.52 13.07
CA VAL A 418 -11.84 -9.44 12.11
C VAL A 418 -11.71 -10.74 11.31
N ASN A 419 -11.64 -11.88 11.99
CA ASN A 419 -11.52 -13.18 11.32
C ASN A 419 -12.74 -13.49 10.42
N ARG A 420 -13.95 -13.11 10.87
CA ARG A 420 -15.17 -13.24 10.07
C ARG A 420 -15.15 -12.34 8.83
N PHE A 421 -14.71 -11.09 8.97
CA PHE A 421 -14.56 -10.16 7.85
C PHE A 421 -13.57 -10.68 6.83
N ASP A 422 -12.40 -11.17 7.27
CA ASP A 422 -11.38 -11.72 6.38
C ASP A 422 -11.91 -12.95 5.62
N GLY A 423 -12.63 -13.84 6.30
CA GLY A 423 -13.28 -15.00 5.68
C GLY A 423 -14.28 -14.60 4.59
N ASN A 424 -15.15 -13.63 4.88
CA ASN A 424 -16.14 -13.12 3.92
C ASN A 424 -15.48 -12.42 2.73
N SER A 425 -14.49 -11.57 3.00
CA SER A 425 -13.75 -10.82 1.98
C SER A 425 -13.04 -11.77 1.00
N ARG A 426 -12.34 -12.78 1.54
CA ARG A 426 -11.73 -13.84 0.73
C ARG A 426 -12.75 -14.56 -0.14
N TYR A 427 -13.90 -14.91 0.44
CA TYR A 427 -14.96 -15.59 -0.28
C TYR A 427 -15.49 -14.76 -1.45
N ILE A 428 -15.83 -13.49 -1.21
CA ILE A 428 -16.35 -12.56 -2.24
C ILE A 428 -15.35 -12.44 -3.40
N ILE A 429 -14.09 -12.15 -3.11
CA ILE A 429 -13.04 -12.00 -4.14
C ILE A 429 -12.91 -13.28 -4.97
N LYS A 430 -12.89 -14.45 -4.32
CA LYS A 430 -12.84 -15.74 -5.03
C LYS A 430 -14.05 -15.98 -5.91
N GLN A 431 -15.26 -15.64 -5.47
CA GLN A 431 -16.47 -15.81 -6.28
C GLN A 431 -16.49 -14.84 -7.47
N LEU A 432 -16.14 -13.57 -7.27
CA LEU A 432 -15.99 -12.61 -8.38
C LEU A 432 -14.98 -13.12 -9.40
N PHE A 433 -13.79 -13.53 -8.94
CA PHE A 433 -12.76 -14.07 -9.81
C PHE A 433 -13.26 -15.30 -10.56
N LYS A 434 -13.95 -16.22 -9.88
CA LYS A 434 -14.53 -17.43 -10.48
C LYS A 434 -15.58 -17.11 -11.54
N ALA A 435 -16.45 -16.13 -11.32
CA ALA A 435 -17.46 -15.71 -12.28
C ALA A 435 -16.82 -15.19 -13.57
N TYR A 436 -15.92 -14.20 -13.46
CA TYR A 436 -15.24 -13.61 -14.60
C TYR A 436 -14.30 -14.60 -15.29
N TYR A 437 -13.64 -15.48 -14.54
CA TYR A 437 -12.89 -16.58 -15.09
C TYR A 437 -13.80 -17.53 -15.87
N ALA A 438 -14.99 -17.86 -15.37
CA ALA A 438 -15.92 -18.76 -16.05
C ALA A 438 -16.51 -18.14 -17.33
N ASN A 439 -16.91 -16.87 -17.29
CA ASN A 439 -17.46 -16.16 -18.44
C ASN A 439 -16.94 -14.71 -18.46
N PRO A 440 -15.90 -14.40 -19.26
CA PRO A 440 -15.29 -13.08 -19.25
C PRO A 440 -16.24 -11.99 -19.75
N ARG A 441 -17.26 -12.33 -20.55
CA ARG A 441 -18.30 -11.39 -21.00
C ARG A 441 -19.11 -10.76 -19.86
N GLN A 442 -18.96 -11.25 -18.63
CA GLN A 442 -19.54 -10.61 -17.44
C GLN A 442 -18.73 -9.40 -16.96
N MET A 443 -17.49 -9.22 -17.44
CA MET A 443 -16.71 -8.00 -17.17
C MET A 443 -17.16 -6.85 -18.09
N PRO A 444 -16.91 -5.59 -17.69
CA PRO A 444 -17.18 -4.43 -18.53
C PRO A 444 -16.45 -4.46 -19.86
N LYS A 445 -17.07 -3.83 -20.87
CA LYS A 445 -16.57 -3.77 -22.25
C LYS A 445 -15.10 -3.34 -22.36
N HIS A 446 -14.69 -2.31 -21.62
CA HIS A 446 -13.33 -1.78 -21.67
C HIS A 446 -12.27 -2.77 -21.16
N ASN A 447 -12.60 -3.65 -20.20
CA ASN A 447 -11.70 -4.72 -19.76
C ASN A 447 -11.53 -5.79 -20.84
N LEU A 448 -12.63 -6.13 -21.53
CA LEU A 448 -12.60 -7.08 -22.65
C LEU A 448 -11.80 -6.53 -23.83
N GLU A 449 -11.94 -5.24 -24.15
CA GLU A 449 -11.16 -4.56 -25.17
C GLU A 449 -9.66 -4.53 -24.81
N ARG A 450 -9.32 -4.32 -23.53
CA ARG A 450 -7.93 -4.39 -23.05
C ARG A 450 -7.35 -5.80 -23.19
N LEU A 451 -8.08 -6.83 -22.76
CA LEU A 451 -7.68 -8.23 -22.96
C LEU A 451 -7.45 -8.52 -24.45
N GLN A 452 -8.36 -8.07 -25.32
CA GLN A 452 -8.22 -8.26 -26.76
C GLN A 452 -7.00 -7.54 -27.32
N SER A 453 -6.74 -6.30 -26.90
CA SER A 453 -5.56 -5.56 -27.32
C SER A 453 -4.27 -6.27 -26.91
N ASN A 454 -4.22 -6.84 -25.71
CA ASN A 454 -3.05 -7.56 -25.22
C ASN A 454 -2.85 -8.88 -25.98
N VAL A 455 -3.91 -9.65 -26.23
CA VAL A 455 -3.86 -10.85 -27.07
C VAL A 455 -3.36 -10.51 -28.47
N LYS A 456 -3.91 -9.46 -29.09
CA LYS A 456 -3.50 -9.04 -30.43
C LYS A 456 -2.01 -8.69 -30.47
N LYS A 457 -1.51 -7.98 -29.45
CA LYS A 457 -0.10 -7.63 -29.32
C LYS A 457 0.77 -8.89 -29.24
N ILE A 458 0.49 -9.78 -28.30
CA ILE A 458 1.21 -11.05 -28.11
C ILE A 458 1.26 -11.87 -29.39
N CYS A 459 0.12 -12.04 -30.06
CA CYS A 459 0.04 -12.85 -31.27
C CYS A 459 0.71 -12.21 -32.49
N SER A 460 0.86 -10.88 -32.49
CA SER A 460 1.61 -10.16 -33.53
C SER A 460 3.11 -10.22 -33.27
N ASP A 461 3.52 -10.14 -32.00
CA ASP A 461 4.92 -10.03 -31.60
C ASP A 461 5.62 -11.39 -31.43
N ILE A 462 4.88 -12.45 -31.04
CA ILE A 462 5.44 -13.74 -30.59
C ILE A 462 5.02 -14.89 -31.51
N TYR A 463 3.75 -15.28 -31.44
CA TYR A 463 3.19 -16.42 -32.18
C TYR A 463 1.68 -16.28 -32.35
N ASN A 464 1.20 -16.44 -33.58
CA ASN A 464 -0.23 -16.32 -33.87
C ASN A 464 -0.90 -17.70 -33.81
N ILE A 465 -1.65 -17.96 -32.74
CA ILE A 465 -2.40 -19.21 -32.59
C ILE A 465 -3.68 -19.16 -33.42
N LYS A 466 -4.01 -20.27 -34.08
CA LYS A 466 -5.28 -20.46 -34.79
C LYS A 466 -6.11 -21.55 -34.13
N ILE A 467 -7.43 -21.35 -34.14
CA ILE A 467 -8.40 -22.37 -33.71
C ILE A 467 -9.25 -22.82 -34.90
N LEU A 468 -9.67 -24.07 -34.92
CA LEU A 468 -10.68 -24.54 -35.85
C LEU A 468 -12.09 -24.34 -35.27
N PHE A 469 -12.96 -23.66 -36.03
CA PHE A 469 -14.37 -23.53 -35.70
C PHE A 469 -15.22 -23.76 -36.95
N ASN A 470 -16.12 -24.76 -36.92
CA ASN A 470 -16.93 -25.17 -38.07
C ASN A 470 -16.10 -25.36 -39.37
N ARG A 471 -14.96 -26.05 -39.27
CA ARG A 471 -13.99 -26.28 -40.37
C ARG A 471 -13.35 -25.01 -40.96
N LYS A 472 -13.50 -23.85 -40.30
CA LYS A 472 -12.79 -22.61 -40.65
C LYS A 472 -11.67 -22.35 -39.66
N LYS A 473 -10.50 -21.99 -40.19
CA LYS A 473 -9.36 -21.52 -39.38
C LYS A 473 -9.62 -20.07 -38.98
N ILE A 474 -9.54 -19.78 -37.68
CA ILE A 474 -9.74 -18.44 -37.13
C ILE A 474 -8.50 -18.07 -36.32
N GLU A 475 -7.92 -16.91 -36.61
CA GLU A 475 -6.79 -16.39 -35.84
C GLU A 475 -7.30 -15.77 -34.53
N ILE A 476 -6.72 -16.15 -33.40
CA ILE A 476 -7.27 -15.73 -32.09
C ILE A 476 -7.18 -14.21 -31.86
N LYS A 477 -6.22 -13.54 -32.51
CA LYS A 477 -6.04 -12.08 -32.44
C LYS A 477 -7.20 -11.29 -33.06
N ASP A 478 -7.98 -11.93 -33.93
CA ASP A 478 -9.10 -11.31 -34.65
C ASP A 478 -10.46 -11.56 -33.97
N ILE A 479 -10.51 -12.44 -32.96
CA ILE A 479 -11.74 -12.76 -32.23
C ILE A 479 -12.10 -11.61 -31.29
N SER A 480 -13.30 -11.05 -31.40
CA SER A 480 -13.82 -10.02 -30.49
C SER A 480 -14.82 -10.61 -29.50
N PHE A 481 -14.51 -10.51 -28.20
CA PHE A 481 -15.46 -10.88 -27.14
C PHE A 481 -16.85 -10.22 -27.30
N ASN A 482 -16.92 -9.03 -27.88
CA ASN A 482 -18.17 -8.28 -27.98
C ASN A 482 -18.99 -8.63 -29.24
N ASN A 483 -18.34 -8.99 -30.34
CA ASN A 483 -18.98 -9.09 -31.64
C ASN A 483 -19.13 -10.53 -32.15
N ASP A 484 -18.29 -11.46 -31.68
CA ASP A 484 -18.27 -12.81 -32.22
C ASP A 484 -19.32 -13.76 -31.63
N LYS A 485 -19.59 -14.84 -32.37
CA LYS A 485 -20.55 -15.86 -31.99
C LYS A 485 -20.15 -16.55 -30.68
N LYS A 486 -21.15 -16.96 -29.89
CA LYS A 486 -20.96 -17.63 -28.59
C LYS A 486 -20.01 -18.83 -28.68
N GLY A 487 -20.13 -19.68 -29.72
CA GLY A 487 -19.25 -20.84 -29.91
C GLY A 487 -17.78 -20.47 -30.14
N ILE A 488 -17.51 -19.42 -30.93
CA ILE A 488 -16.15 -18.91 -31.14
C ILE A 488 -15.57 -18.41 -29.82
N ILE A 489 -16.36 -17.65 -29.04
CA ILE A 489 -15.92 -17.15 -27.74
C ILE A 489 -15.71 -18.27 -26.73
N GLU A 490 -16.52 -19.33 -26.76
CA GLU A 490 -16.30 -20.50 -25.91
C GLU A 490 -14.98 -21.19 -26.25
N SER A 491 -14.72 -21.43 -27.54
CA SER A 491 -13.44 -21.96 -28.03
C SER A 491 -12.28 -20.98 -27.82
N TYR A 492 -12.51 -19.69 -27.73
CA TYR A 492 -11.44 -18.76 -27.41
C TYR A 492 -11.14 -18.75 -25.90
N THR A 493 -12.20 -18.75 -25.08
CA THR A 493 -12.09 -18.71 -23.62
C THR A 493 -11.50 -20.01 -23.08
N ASN A 494 -11.85 -21.17 -23.65
CA ASN A 494 -11.28 -22.44 -23.22
C ASN A 494 -9.75 -22.48 -23.45
N LEU A 495 -9.20 -21.77 -24.45
CA LEU A 495 -7.76 -21.68 -24.72
C LEU A 495 -7.09 -20.89 -23.61
N LEU A 496 -7.66 -19.71 -23.29
CA LEU A 496 -7.19 -18.86 -22.19
C LEU A 496 -7.24 -19.58 -20.82
N LYS A 497 -8.08 -20.61 -20.69
CA LYS A 497 -8.21 -21.48 -19.50
C LYS A 497 -7.35 -22.75 -19.55
N PHE A 498 -6.54 -22.96 -20.58
CA PHE A 498 -5.85 -24.23 -20.90
C PHE A 498 -6.76 -25.46 -20.89
N LYS A 499 -7.99 -25.33 -21.38
CA LYS A 499 -8.91 -26.46 -21.62
C LYS A 499 -8.75 -26.96 -23.07
N LEU A 500 -7.55 -27.47 -23.37
CA LEU A 500 -7.13 -27.81 -24.74
C LEU A 500 -7.84 -29.03 -25.32
N GLU A 501 -8.31 -29.98 -24.49
CA GLU A 501 -9.12 -31.16 -24.90
C GLU A 501 -10.38 -30.81 -25.69
N LYS A 502 -10.86 -29.57 -25.58
CA LYS A 502 -12.06 -29.08 -26.28
C LYS A 502 -11.73 -28.28 -27.53
N MET A 503 -10.51 -28.41 -28.07
CA MET A 503 -10.01 -27.62 -29.19
C MET A 503 -9.14 -28.39 -30.15
N GLU A 504 -9.33 -28.03 -31.42
CA GLU A 504 -8.35 -28.25 -32.46
C GLU A 504 -7.54 -26.96 -32.63
N LEU A 505 -6.34 -26.96 -32.05
CA LEU A 505 -5.35 -25.90 -32.23
C LEU A 505 -4.58 -26.18 -33.51
N LEU A 506 -4.31 -25.13 -34.28
CA LEU A 506 -3.66 -25.25 -35.58
C LEU A 506 -2.34 -24.50 -35.57
N ASP A 507 -1.46 -24.89 -36.50
CA ASP A 507 -0.11 -24.35 -36.69
C ASP A 507 0.86 -24.75 -35.56
N PHE A 508 0.67 -25.89 -34.91
CA PHE A 508 1.70 -26.55 -34.12
C PHE A 508 1.74 -28.04 -34.51
N ASN A 509 2.93 -28.57 -34.80
CA ASN A 509 3.12 -29.91 -35.38
C ASN A 509 2.39 -30.99 -34.54
N ASP A 510 1.58 -31.82 -35.18
CA ASP A 510 0.55 -32.70 -34.58
C ASP A 510 1.04 -33.76 -33.56
N ASN A 511 2.34 -33.79 -33.20
CA ASN A 511 2.96 -34.85 -32.39
C ASN A 511 3.30 -34.46 -30.93
N VAL A 512 2.93 -33.27 -30.45
CA VAL A 512 3.31 -32.81 -29.09
C VAL A 512 2.14 -32.79 -28.10
N ILE A 513 0.89 -32.73 -28.57
CA ILE A 513 -0.30 -32.75 -27.70
C ILE A 513 -0.82 -34.19 -27.51
N ASP A 514 0.07 -35.18 -27.47
CA ASP A 514 -0.32 -36.55 -27.09
C ASP A 514 -0.46 -36.68 -25.56
N ASP A 515 0.20 -35.81 -24.79
CA ASP A 515 0.10 -35.77 -23.33
C ASP A 515 -0.08 -34.34 -22.79
N LYS A 516 -1.27 -34.08 -22.25
CA LYS A 516 -1.65 -32.80 -21.64
C LYS A 516 -0.88 -32.52 -20.35
N GLU A 517 -0.58 -33.54 -19.55
CA GLU A 517 0.19 -33.36 -18.32
C GLU A 517 1.60 -32.89 -18.67
N SER A 518 2.22 -33.54 -19.65
CA SER A 518 3.51 -33.11 -20.20
C SER A 518 3.51 -31.65 -20.69
N LEU A 519 2.49 -31.20 -21.45
CA LEU A 519 2.45 -29.79 -21.88
C LEU A 519 2.26 -28.80 -20.72
N LEU A 520 1.47 -29.14 -19.70
CA LEU A 520 1.29 -28.29 -18.52
C LEU A 520 2.57 -28.22 -17.67
N GLU A 521 3.29 -29.33 -17.56
CA GLU A 521 4.63 -29.39 -16.96
C GLU A 521 5.62 -28.53 -17.74
N GLU A 522 5.66 -28.65 -19.07
CA GLU A 522 6.51 -27.81 -19.92
C GLU A 522 6.17 -26.31 -19.77
N ILE A 523 4.89 -25.94 -19.68
CA ILE A 523 4.48 -24.54 -19.42
C ILE A 523 4.92 -24.08 -18.03
N ALA A 524 4.83 -24.95 -17.02
CA ALA A 524 5.22 -24.66 -15.65
C ALA A 524 6.73 -24.43 -15.56
N GLU A 525 7.53 -25.28 -16.21
CA GLU A 525 8.99 -25.23 -16.21
C GLU A 525 9.56 -24.15 -17.13
N PHE A 526 8.83 -23.72 -18.17
CA PHE A 526 9.35 -22.75 -19.13
C PHE A 526 9.63 -21.38 -18.51
N GLN A 527 10.90 -20.94 -18.56
CA GLN A 527 11.35 -19.62 -18.11
C GLN A 527 11.91 -18.81 -19.29
N ILE A 528 11.25 -17.70 -19.60
CA ILE A 528 11.68 -16.80 -20.69
C ILE A 528 12.96 -16.04 -20.34
N GLU A 529 13.23 -15.81 -19.06
CA GLU A 529 14.37 -15.01 -18.60
C GLU A 529 15.73 -15.60 -19.00
N GLU A 530 15.77 -16.89 -19.35
CA GLU A 530 16.95 -17.60 -19.83
C GLU A 530 17.16 -17.49 -21.35
N LYS A 531 16.20 -16.93 -22.10
CA LYS A 531 16.22 -16.91 -23.59
C LYS A 531 15.68 -15.61 -24.16
N LYS A 532 16.36 -15.06 -25.16
CA LYS A 532 15.79 -13.96 -25.95
C LYS A 532 14.67 -14.48 -26.85
N LEU A 533 13.62 -13.67 -27.05
CA LEU A 533 12.46 -14.01 -27.89
C LEU A 533 12.87 -14.47 -29.31
N GLU A 534 13.88 -13.81 -29.89
CA GLU A 534 14.47 -14.13 -31.19
C GLU A 534 15.06 -15.55 -31.28
N ASN A 535 15.55 -16.07 -30.16
CA ASN A 535 16.23 -17.37 -30.07
C ASN A 535 15.31 -18.53 -29.69
N LEU A 536 14.02 -18.26 -29.47
CA LEU A 536 13.05 -19.31 -29.15
C LEU A 536 12.76 -20.17 -30.39
N THR A 537 12.79 -21.48 -30.19
CA THR A 537 12.24 -22.46 -31.14
C THR A 537 10.73 -22.23 -31.32
N GLU A 538 10.17 -22.79 -32.38
CA GLU A 538 8.73 -22.70 -32.64
C GLU A 538 7.87 -23.24 -31.49
N LYS A 539 8.28 -24.37 -30.89
CA LYS A 539 7.64 -24.96 -29.70
C LYS A 539 7.70 -24.03 -28.50
N GLU A 540 8.84 -23.40 -28.26
CA GLU A 540 8.99 -22.46 -27.14
C GLU A 540 8.19 -21.18 -27.36
N ARG A 541 8.12 -20.65 -28.59
CA ARG A 541 7.25 -19.51 -28.93
C ARG A 541 5.79 -19.85 -28.69
N TYR A 542 5.37 -21.06 -29.04
CA TYR A 542 4.02 -21.55 -28.82
C TYR A 542 3.69 -21.66 -27.31
N ILE A 543 4.54 -22.35 -26.54
CA ILE A 543 4.41 -22.50 -25.07
C ILE A 543 4.40 -21.13 -24.39
N TYR A 544 5.34 -20.26 -24.76
CA TYR A 544 5.43 -18.91 -24.20
C TYR A 544 4.17 -18.09 -24.51
N THR A 545 3.68 -18.15 -25.75
CA THR A 545 2.43 -17.49 -26.14
C THR A 545 1.25 -17.97 -25.32
N LEU A 546 1.10 -19.29 -25.11
CA LEU A 546 0.05 -19.84 -24.25
C LEU A 546 0.14 -19.30 -22.82
N LYS A 547 1.36 -19.28 -22.24
CA LYS A 547 1.62 -18.75 -20.89
C LYS A 547 1.25 -17.28 -20.78
N GLU A 548 1.62 -16.46 -21.77
CA GLU A 548 1.29 -15.04 -21.85
C GLU A 548 -0.22 -14.82 -21.99
N LEU A 549 -0.88 -15.51 -22.92
CA LEU A 549 -2.34 -15.40 -23.11
C LEU A 549 -3.09 -15.68 -21.82
N ARG A 550 -2.67 -16.71 -21.07
CA ARG A 550 -3.26 -17.03 -19.77
C ARG A 550 -2.93 -15.99 -18.70
N TYR A 551 -1.70 -15.49 -18.66
CA TYR A 551 -1.34 -14.38 -17.77
C TYR A 551 -2.26 -13.18 -18.01
N TYR A 552 -2.43 -12.73 -19.25
CA TYR A 552 -3.28 -11.56 -19.54
C TYR A 552 -4.76 -11.81 -19.26
N TYR A 553 -5.22 -13.05 -19.41
CA TYR A 553 -6.56 -13.43 -19.02
C TYR A 553 -6.79 -13.27 -17.51
N LEU A 554 -5.90 -13.86 -16.69
CA LEU A 554 -5.98 -13.78 -15.23
C LEU A 554 -5.72 -12.36 -14.71
N SER A 555 -4.71 -11.68 -15.25
CA SER A 555 -4.34 -10.32 -14.83
C SER A 555 -5.42 -9.31 -15.16
N THR A 556 -6.13 -9.45 -16.29
CA THR A 556 -7.26 -8.57 -16.60
C THR A 556 -8.40 -8.71 -15.58
N ILE A 557 -8.66 -9.94 -15.10
CA ILE A 557 -9.64 -10.21 -14.05
C ILE A 557 -9.15 -9.61 -12.72
N CYS A 558 -7.88 -9.83 -12.36
CA CYS A 558 -7.25 -9.23 -11.17
C CYS A 558 -7.35 -7.71 -11.19
N ASP A 559 -6.95 -7.06 -12.28
CA ASP A 559 -6.97 -5.60 -12.42
C ASP A 559 -8.39 -5.05 -12.30
N TYR A 560 -9.39 -5.76 -12.83
CA TYR A 560 -10.78 -5.34 -12.69
C TYR A 560 -11.24 -5.41 -11.24
N ILE A 561 -10.98 -6.52 -10.54
CA ILE A 561 -11.37 -6.71 -9.15
C ILE A 561 -10.60 -5.75 -8.23
N ALA A 562 -9.28 -5.62 -8.40
CA ALA A 562 -8.45 -4.69 -7.63
C ALA A 562 -8.88 -3.22 -7.81
N GLY A 563 -9.38 -2.90 -9.00
CA GLY A 563 -9.96 -1.59 -9.31
C GLY A 563 -11.27 -1.29 -8.59
N MET A 564 -11.96 -2.27 -7.97
CA MET A 564 -13.25 -2.06 -7.31
C MET A 564 -13.10 -1.40 -5.94
N THR A 565 -14.13 -0.69 -5.52
CA THR A 565 -14.36 -0.29 -4.11
C THR A 565 -15.02 -1.44 -3.35
N ASP A 566 -15.00 -1.45 -2.02
CA ASP A 566 -15.54 -2.56 -1.22
C ASP A 566 -17.03 -2.79 -1.47
N ASN A 567 -17.83 -1.72 -1.43
CA ASN A 567 -19.27 -1.79 -1.69
C ASN A 567 -19.59 -2.27 -3.10
N TYR A 568 -18.88 -1.75 -4.11
CA TYR A 568 -19.04 -2.19 -5.49
C TYR A 568 -18.71 -3.68 -5.66
N ALA A 569 -17.65 -4.19 -5.01
CA ALA A 569 -17.31 -5.61 -5.06
C ALA A 569 -18.42 -6.48 -4.43
N ILE A 570 -18.98 -6.05 -3.29
CA ILE A 570 -20.13 -6.71 -2.65
C ILE A 570 -21.35 -6.72 -3.57
N ASP A 571 -21.65 -5.59 -4.21
CA ASP A 571 -22.82 -5.46 -5.07
C ASP A 571 -22.68 -6.25 -6.37
N GLU A 572 -21.49 -6.24 -6.99
CA GLU A 572 -21.19 -7.11 -8.13
C GLU A 572 -21.32 -8.58 -7.76
N PHE A 573 -20.85 -8.98 -6.58
CA PHE A 573 -21.02 -10.34 -6.09
C PHE A 573 -22.51 -10.71 -5.96
N LYS A 574 -23.33 -9.83 -5.36
CA LYS A 574 -24.78 -10.05 -5.26
C LYS A 574 -25.45 -10.14 -6.63
N LYS A 575 -25.10 -9.28 -7.59
CA LYS A 575 -25.65 -9.32 -8.95
C LYS A 575 -25.36 -10.65 -9.64
N LEU A 576 -24.15 -11.18 -9.48
CA LEU A 576 -23.72 -12.41 -10.14
C LEU A 576 -24.31 -13.68 -9.50
N TYR A 577 -24.55 -13.68 -8.18
CA TYR A 577 -24.87 -14.91 -7.42
C TYR A 577 -26.23 -14.91 -6.72
N ASN A 578 -26.84 -13.77 -6.43
CA ASN A 578 -28.07 -13.68 -5.63
C ASN A 578 -29.33 -13.36 -6.45
N GLY A 579 -29.24 -13.16 -7.77
CA GLY A 579 -30.38 -13.22 -8.70
C GLY A 579 -31.52 -12.21 -8.53
N LEU A 580 -31.51 -11.32 -7.54
CA LEU A 580 -32.58 -10.35 -7.30
C LEU A 580 -32.21 -8.99 -7.91
N ASN A 581 -32.45 -8.86 -9.22
CA ASN A 581 -32.90 -7.66 -9.93
C ASN A 581 -32.92 -7.97 -11.44
N ILE A 582 -33.78 -8.92 -11.85
CA ILE A 582 -34.31 -9.04 -13.22
C ILE A 582 -35.81 -8.81 -13.14
#